data_AF-A0A522A7B0-F1
#
_entry.id   AF-A0A522A7B0-F1
#
_cell.length_a   1.000
_cell.length_b   1.000
_cell.length_c   1.000
_cell.angle_alpha   90.00
_cell.angle_beta   90.00
_cell.angle_gamma   90.00
#
_symmetry.space_group_name_H-M   'P 1'
#
loop_
_entity.id
_entity.type
_entity.pdbx_description
1 polymer ?
#
loop_
_entity_poly.entity_id
_entity_poly.type
_entity_poly.pdbx_seq_one_letter_code
_entity_poly.pdbx_strand_id
1 'polypeptide(L)'
;MTSADTSSQSESTGTTAAPPVAAPGKRKYPILSLLTCAVCVIVFFGLASEQKQDSWEVFSKWGFLPADEIRQGKLWALVSSVFVHQALWHLVFNVYWLFVLGAPLERAVGSVRWLGLFVSAALVSSAAELTVSDTTGIGASGVVYALFGFMWVTRKRYSGFERLLDPRTILIFIVWLIGCVIASVTGVWSVGNAAHISGLLLGVGCAAWVLFVQRRRLIGLVLAILTLLSFIGFFWAPWSADWTSSRAVRAHANGDYSSAIRSYQRALKLGQDKVWCWENMTLVYYSMGDTNRYHEALETLRQIDAVAAKKLEAEISTPSTK
;
A
#
# COMPACT_ATOMS: atom_id res chain seq x y z
N MET A 1 15.83 76.80 22.24
CA MET A 1 16.48 75.86 21.30
C MET A 1 17.40 74.96 22.09
N THR A 2 16.98 73.72 22.35
CA THR A 2 17.80 72.49 22.38
C THR A 2 16.88 71.36 22.85
N SER A 3 16.39 70.61 21.87
CA SER A 3 15.54 69.43 22.04
C SER A 3 16.37 68.23 22.50
N ALA A 4 15.72 67.40 23.32
CA ALA A 4 16.21 66.14 23.87
C ALA A 4 16.66 65.15 22.78
N ASP A 5 17.75 64.44 23.04
CA ASP A 5 18.17 63.28 22.27
C ASP A 5 18.09 62.06 23.20
N THR A 6 17.13 61.18 22.93
CA THR A 6 16.91 59.94 23.66
C THR A 6 17.40 58.79 22.79
N SER A 7 18.48 58.15 23.24
CA SER A 7 19.03 56.94 22.64
C SER A 7 18.03 55.78 22.75
N SER A 8 17.55 55.26 21.63
CA SER A 8 16.96 53.92 21.56
C SER A 8 17.92 52.99 20.80
N GLN A 9 18.50 52.03 21.52
CA GLN A 9 19.24 50.91 20.95
C GLN A 9 18.21 49.90 20.42
N SER A 10 18.27 49.58 19.13
CA SER A 10 17.54 48.44 18.56
C SER A 10 18.48 47.24 18.47
N GLU A 11 18.28 46.27 19.35
CA GLU A 11 18.90 44.94 19.27
C GLU A 11 18.32 44.19 18.07
N SER A 12 19.12 44.09 17.01
CA SER A 12 18.85 43.22 15.85
C SER A 12 19.11 41.76 16.27
N THR A 13 18.05 41.02 16.61
CA THR A 13 18.10 39.57 16.76
C THR A 13 18.26 38.92 15.38
N GLY A 14 19.51 38.81 14.91
CA GLY A 14 19.88 38.09 13.70
C GLY A 14 19.56 36.61 13.86
N THR A 15 18.42 36.17 13.31
CA THR A 15 18.14 34.74 13.11
C THR A 15 19.12 34.23 12.07
N THR A 16 20.20 33.59 12.51
CA THR A 16 21.17 32.93 11.64
C THR A 16 20.49 31.77 10.93
N ALA A 17 20.11 32.01 9.67
CA ALA A 17 19.62 30.97 8.78
C ALA A 17 20.67 29.84 8.73
N ALA A 18 20.22 28.60 8.91
CA ALA A 18 21.08 27.44 8.83
C ALA A 18 21.88 27.45 7.52
N PRO A 19 23.18 27.13 7.54
CA PRO A 19 24.02 27.17 6.34
C PRO A 19 23.44 26.25 5.25
N PRO A 20 23.55 26.65 3.97
CA PRO A 20 23.07 25.82 2.88
C PRO A 20 23.79 24.48 2.92
N VAL A 21 23.01 23.40 3.06
CA VAL A 21 23.51 22.03 2.94
C VAL A 21 24.26 21.95 1.61
N ALA A 22 25.55 21.58 1.68
CA ALA A 22 26.43 21.47 0.52
C ALA A 22 25.70 20.72 -0.61
N ALA A 23 25.65 21.35 -1.79
CA ALA A 23 24.99 20.78 -2.94
C ALA A 23 25.59 19.38 -3.20
N PRO A 24 24.78 18.30 -3.19
CA PRO A 24 25.31 16.99 -3.52
C PRO A 24 25.99 17.08 -4.89
N GLY A 25 27.22 16.57 -4.99
CA GLY A 25 27.98 16.57 -6.23
C GLY A 25 27.11 16.07 -7.38
N LYS A 26 27.05 16.82 -8.48
CA LYS A 26 26.18 16.57 -9.63
C LYS A 26 26.50 15.19 -10.24
N ARG A 27 25.92 14.11 -9.71
CA ARG A 27 25.87 12.83 -10.43
C ARG A 27 25.10 13.10 -11.72
N LYS A 28 25.78 12.94 -12.87
CA LYS A 28 25.17 13.21 -14.18
C LYS A 28 24.03 12.22 -14.50
N TYR A 29 24.10 11.00 -13.99
CA TYR A 29 23.23 9.90 -14.41
C TYR A 29 22.25 9.45 -13.32
N PRO A 30 20.93 9.39 -13.62
CA PRO A 30 19.88 8.95 -12.70
C PRO A 30 19.79 7.41 -12.70
N ILE A 31 20.82 6.75 -12.16
CA ILE A 31 20.96 5.29 -12.28
C ILE A 31 19.80 4.56 -11.60
N LEU A 32 19.40 4.98 -10.39
CA LEU A 32 18.33 4.27 -9.69
C LEU A 32 16.99 4.41 -10.40
N SER A 33 16.69 5.61 -10.91
CA SER A 33 15.46 5.85 -11.68
C SER A 33 15.41 4.98 -12.94
N LEU A 34 16.54 4.85 -13.64
CA LEU A 34 16.65 3.98 -14.81
C LEU A 34 16.50 2.50 -14.44
N LEU A 35 17.16 2.06 -13.36
CA LEU A 35 17.07 0.68 -12.88
C LEU A 35 15.64 0.32 -12.48
N THR A 36 14.93 1.18 -11.75
CA THR A 36 13.54 0.88 -11.36
C THR A 36 12.62 0.80 -12.57
N CYS A 37 12.81 1.67 -13.57
CA CYS A 37 12.08 1.58 -14.84
C CYS A 37 12.38 0.27 -15.58
N ALA A 38 13.66 -0.12 -15.66
CA ALA A 38 14.08 -1.35 -16.30
C ALA A 38 13.49 -2.59 -15.60
N VAL A 39 13.47 -2.61 -14.26
CA VAL A 39 12.87 -3.70 -13.49
C VAL A 39 11.38 -3.81 -13.77
N CYS A 40 10.62 -2.70 -13.81
CA CYS A 40 9.20 -2.75 -14.19
C CYS A 40 8.99 -3.39 -15.56
N VAL A 41 9.82 -3.02 -16.55
CA VAL A 41 9.74 -3.55 -17.91
C VAL A 41 10.09 -5.04 -17.96
N ILE A 42 11.18 -5.44 -17.29
CA ILE A 42 11.62 -6.84 -17.23
C ILE A 42 10.56 -7.71 -16.55
N VAL A 43 10.03 -7.28 -15.41
CA VAL A 43 8.98 -8.00 -14.67
C VAL A 43 7.72 -8.13 -15.52
N PHE A 44 7.31 -7.08 -16.23
CA PHE A 44 6.14 -7.12 -17.09
C PHE A 44 6.29 -8.14 -18.24
N PHE A 45 7.39 -8.09 -18.99
CA PHE A 45 7.59 -9.02 -20.10
C PHE A 45 7.88 -10.45 -19.62
N GLY A 46 8.50 -10.60 -18.45
CA GLY A 46 8.63 -11.89 -17.77
C GLY A 46 7.27 -12.50 -17.45
N LEU A 47 6.39 -11.75 -16.79
CA LEU A 47 5.03 -12.18 -16.49
C LEU A 47 4.23 -12.50 -17.75
N ALA A 48 4.30 -11.64 -18.77
CA ALA A 48 3.59 -11.83 -20.05
C ALA A 48 4.09 -13.05 -20.85
N SER A 49 5.25 -13.62 -20.50
CA SER A 49 5.78 -14.84 -21.12
C SER A 49 5.29 -16.14 -20.46
N GLU A 50 4.64 -16.06 -19.29
CA GLU A 50 4.14 -17.22 -18.55
C GLU A 50 2.81 -17.73 -19.10
N GLN A 51 2.58 -19.04 -18.96
CA GLN A 51 1.27 -19.63 -19.20
C GLN A 51 0.31 -19.24 -18.09
N LYS A 52 -0.98 -19.01 -18.40
CA LYS A 52 -2.00 -18.56 -17.43
C LYS A 52 -1.59 -17.26 -16.71
N GLN A 53 -1.18 -16.26 -17.47
CA GLN A 53 -0.72 -14.95 -16.98
C GLN A 53 -1.70 -14.25 -16.02
N ASP A 54 -2.99 -14.57 -16.08
CA ASP A 54 -4.03 -14.00 -15.20
C ASP A 54 -4.21 -14.78 -13.88
N SER A 55 -3.40 -15.81 -13.63
CA SER A 55 -3.49 -16.63 -12.42
C SER A 55 -2.72 -16.02 -11.25
N TRP A 56 -3.26 -16.23 -10.05
CA TRP A 56 -2.64 -15.76 -8.82
C TRP A 56 -1.25 -16.36 -8.58
N GLU A 57 -1.03 -17.59 -9.03
CA GLU A 57 0.26 -18.29 -8.97
C GLU A 57 1.35 -17.53 -9.75
N VAL A 58 1.03 -17.10 -10.98
CA VAL A 58 1.95 -16.33 -11.82
C VAL A 58 2.23 -14.96 -11.19
N PHE A 59 1.21 -14.24 -10.76
CA PHE A 59 1.41 -12.96 -10.08
C PHE A 59 2.27 -13.09 -8.81
N SER A 60 2.04 -14.14 -8.02
CA SER A 60 2.79 -14.41 -6.80
C SER A 60 4.26 -14.70 -7.09
N LYS A 61 4.54 -15.50 -8.13
CA LYS A 61 5.90 -15.79 -8.62
C LYS A 61 6.68 -14.52 -8.96
N TRP A 62 6.01 -13.52 -9.55
CA TRP A 62 6.60 -12.24 -9.96
C TRP A 62 6.57 -11.15 -8.88
N GLY A 63 6.07 -11.48 -7.67
CA GLY A 63 6.18 -10.64 -6.50
C GLY A 63 4.94 -9.82 -6.15
N PHE A 64 3.77 -10.19 -6.65
CA PHE A 64 2.47 -9.69 -6.16
C PHE A 64 1.76 -10.83 -5.41
N LEU A 65 1.87 -10.80 -4.07
CA LEU A 65 1.42 -11.88 -3.19
C LEU A 65 0.02 -11.64 -2.59
N PRO A 66 -0.69 -12.70 -2.15
CA PRO A 66 -1.96 -12.55 -1.44
C PRO A 66 -1.76 -11.97 -0.04
N ALA A 67 -2.79 -11.28 0.44
CA ALA A 67 -2.73 -10.50 1.67
C ALA A 67 -2.39 -11.32 2.90
N ASP A 68 -2.88 -12.55 2.97
CA ASP A 68 -2.63 -13.49 4.05
C ASP A 68 -1.14 -13.85 4.17
N GLU A 69 -0.47 -14.12 3.05
CA GLU A 69 0.96 -14.42 2.98
C GLU A 69 1.81 -13.23 3.42
N ILE A 70 1.39 -12.01 3.03
CA ILE A 70 2.07 -10.77 3.40
C ILE A 70 1.93 -10.53 4.90
N ARG A 71 0.72 -10.71 5.45
CA ARG A 71 0.45 -10.61 6.89
C ARG A 71 1.20 -11.67 7.70
N GLN A 72 1.58 -12.79 7.09
CA GLN A 72 2.41 -13.85 7.68
C GLN A 72 3.92 -13.56 7.64
N GLY A 73 4.34 -12.40 7.14
CA GLY A 73 5.73 -11.94 7.23
C GLY A 73 6.46 -11.84 5.89
N LYS A 74 5.81 -12.09 4.75
CA LYS A 74 6.38 -11.86 3.41
C LYS A 74 6.32 -10.36 3.04
N LEU A 75 6.87 -9.51 3.91
CA LEU A 75 6.81 -8.05 3.81
C LEU A 75 7.54 -7.48 2.58
N TRP A 76 8.44 -8.25 1.98
CA TRP A 76 9.11 -7.88 0.72
C TRP A 76 8.11 -7.64 -0.42
N ALA A 77 6.91 -8.24 -0.35
CA ALA A 77 5.83 -8.05 -1.31
C ALA A 77 5.33 -6.60 -1.38
N LEU A 78 5.47 -5.83 -0.30
CA LEU A 78 5.15 -4.40 -0.27
C LEU A 78 6.03 -3.58 -1.22
N VAL A 79 7.23 -4.08 -1.51
CA VAL A 79 8.17 -3.42 -2.42
C VAL A 79 8.11 -4.05 -3.81
N SER A 80 8.03 -5.38 -3.91
CA SER A 80 8.02 -6.04 -5.23
C SER A 80 6.75 -5.75 -6.03
N SER A 81 5.59 -5.60 -5.38
CA SER A 81 4.33 -5.30 -6.06
C SER A 81 4.34 -3.99 -6.87
N VAL A 82 5.20 -3.04 -6.49
CA VAL A 82 5.47 -1.78 -7.21
C VAL A 82 5.97 -2.03 -8.63
N PHE A 83 6.68 -3.14 -8.87
CA PHE A 83 7.25 -3.46 -10.18
C PHE A 83 6.32 -4.29 -11.07
N VAL A 84 5.31 -4.93 -10.48
CA VAL A 84 4.36 -5.79 -11.22
C VAL A 84 3.29 -4.91 -11.87
N HIS A 85 2.97 -5.15 -13.14
CA HIS A 85 1.93 -4.40 -13.87
C HIS A 85 1.05 -5.37 -14.65
N GLN A 86 -0.27 -5.20 -14.56
CA GLN A 86 -1.24 -6.12 -15.19
C GLN A 86 -1.55 -5.81 -16.67
N ALA A 87 -1.19 -4.64 -17.18
CA ALA A 87 -1.53 -4.21 -18.54
C ALA A 87 -0.45 -3.31 -19.13
N LEU A 88 -0.26 -3.39 -20.46
CA LEU A 88 0.78 -2.61 -21.15
C LEU A 88 0.57 -1.11 -20.99
N TRP A 89 -0.65 -0.61 -21.11
CA TRP A 89 -0.95 0.82 -20.91
C TRP A 89 -0.61 1.28 -19.48
N HIS A 90 -0.87 0.41 -18.49
CA HIS A 90 -0.60 0.68 -17.09
C HIS A 90 0.91 0.73 -16.81
N LEU A 91 1.69 -0.18 -17.41
CA LEU A 91 3.15 -0.15 -17.39
C LEU A 91 3.67 1.15 -18.03
N VAL A 92 3.26 1.44 -19.26
CA VAL A 92 3.75 2.60 -20.03
C VAL A 92 3.50 3.89 -19.24
N PHE A 93 2.30 4.07 -18.70
CA PHE A 93 1.95 5.25 -17.90
C PHE A 93 2.84 5.39 -16.65
N ASN A 94 3.00 4.30 -15.89
CA ASN A 94 3.81 4.34 -14.66
C ASN A 94 5.29 4.52 -14.94
N VAL A 95 5.86 3.78 -15.89
CA VAL A 95 7.29 3.88 -16.25
C VAL A 95 7.61 5.26 -16.82
N TYR A 96 6.71 5.82 -17.65
CA TYR A 96 6.85 7.19 -18.14
C TYR A 96 6.96 8.18 -16.97
N TRP A 97 5.99 8.19 -16.04
CA TRP A 97 6.02 9.14 -14.93
C TRP A 97 7.12 8.85 -13.90
N LEU A 98 7.44 7.58 -13.66
CA LEU A 98 8.54 7.17 -12.80
C LEU A 98 9.87 7.70 -13.33
N PHE A 99 10.09 7.66 -14.65
CA PHE A 99 11.27 8.24 -15.26
C PHE A 99 11.24 9.78 -15.27
N VAL A 100 10.13 10.36 -15.75
CA VAL A 100 9.97 11.82 -15.92
C VAL A 100 10.12 12.56 -14.60
N LEU A 101 9.57 12.02 -13.50
CA LEU A 101 9.71 12.60 -12.16
C LEU A 101 10.98 12.10 -11.45
N GLY A 102 11.25 10.80 -11.52
CA GLY A 102 12.32 10.17 -10.77
C GLY A 102 13.71 10.66 -11.18
N ALA A 103 13.99 10.75 -12.47
CA ALA A 103 15.32 11.11 -12.94
C ALA A 103 15.74 12.55 -12.56
N PRO A 104 14.90 13.59 -12.74
CA PRO A 104 15.20 14.92 -12.22
C PRO A 104 15.32 14.95 -10.69
N LEU A 105 14.46 14.21 -9.99
CA LEU A 105 14.50 14.15 -8.54
C LEU A 105 15.81 13.53 -8.03
N GLU A 106 16.24 12.39 -8.60
CA GLU A 106 17.49 11.73 -8.22
C GLU A 106 18.70 12.65 -8.42
N ARG A 107 18.75 13.37 -9.54
CA ARG A 107 19.80 14.35 -9.81
C ARG A 107 19.80 15.51 -8.81
N ALA A 108 18.63 15.91 -8.33
CA ALA A 108 18.48 17.03 -7.40
C ALA A 108 18.82 16.68 -5.95
N VAL A 109 18.43 15.49 -5.48
CA VAL A 109 18.54 15.08 -4.06
C VAL A 109 19.65 14.06 -3.79
N GLY A 110 20.16 13.42 -4.84
CA GLY A 110 21.13 12.33 -4.81
C GLY A 110 20.49 10.96 -4.62
N SER A 111 21.16 9.91 -5.13
CA SER A 111 20.65 8.54 -5.19
C SER A 111 20.22 7.96 -3.83
N VAL A 112 20.94 8.25 -2.73
CA VAL A 112 20.58 7.73 -1.40
C VAL A 112 19.24 8.27 -0.92
N ARG A 113 19.00 9.58 -1.07
CA ARG A 113 17.73 10.20 -0.65
C ARG A 113 16.58 9.79 -1.56
N TRP A 114 16.87 9.64 -2.85
CA TRP A 114 15.91 9.12 -3.81
C TRP A 114 15.49 7.70 -3.46
N LEU A 115 16.45 6.82 -3.15
CA LEU A 115 16.16 5.44 -2.74
C LEU A 115 15.35 5.40 -1.46
N GLY A 116 15.71 6.24 -0.47
CA GLY A 116 14.97 6.35 0.77
C GLY A 116 13.50 6.76 0.55
N LEU A 117 13.24 7.72 -0.34
CA LEU A 117 11.88 8.12 -0.72
C LEU A 117 11.15 7.02 -1.52
N PHE A 118 11.83 6.36 -2.45
CA PHE A 118 11.24 5.27 -3.24
C PHE A 118 10.79 4.12 -2.35
N VAL A 119 11.66 3.65 -1.46
CA VAL A 119 11.37 2.52 -0.57
C VAL A 119 10.32 2.90 0.48
N SER A 120 10.40 4.09 1.07
CA SER A 120 9.36 4.53 2.01
C SER A 120 8.01 4.70 1.32
N ALA A 121 7.98 5.22 0.10
CA ALA A 121 6.76 5.32 -0.70
C ALA A 121 6.17 3.95 -1.00
N ALA A 122 6.98 3.00 -1.48
CA ALA A 122 6.55 1.63 -1.73
C ALA A 122 5.90 1.02 -0.48
N LEU A 123 6.61 1.06 0.66
CA LEU A 123 6.13 0.51 1.92
C LEU A 123 4.83 1.16 2.41
N VAL A 124 4.78 2.49 2.46
CA VAL A 124 3.61 3.23 2.99
C VAL A 124 2.41 3.10 2.06
N SER A 125 2.61 3.19 0.74
CA SER A 125 1.52 3.10 -0.22
C SER A 125 0.93 1.70 -0.30
N SER A 126 1.78 0.69 -0.36
CA SER A 126 1.33 -0.70 -0.45
C SER A 126 0.73 -1.20 0.86
N ALA A 127 1.26 -0.78 2.01
CA ALA A 127 0.65 -1.11 3.30
C ALA A 127 -0.71 -0.42 3.47
N ALA A 128 -0.84 0.86 3.07
CA ALA A 128 -2.11 1.57 3.12
C ALA A 128 -3.17 0.88 2.25
N GLU A 129 -2.80 0.49 1.03
CA GLU A 129 -3.70 -0.25 0.15
C GLU A 129 -4.08 -1.61 0.73
N LEU A 130 -3.12 -2.35 1.31
CA LEU A 130 -3.40 -3.64 1.96
C LEU A 130 -4.38 -3.49 3.12
N THR A 131 -4.24 -2.41 3.88
CA THR A 131 -5.12 -2.10 5.02
C THR A 131 -6.55 -1.81 4.57
N VAL A 132 -6.74 -1.17 3.42
CA VAL A 132 -8.07 -0.74 2.94
C VAL A 132 -8.73 -1.81 2.08
N SER A 133 -7.97 -2.48 1.22
CA SER A 133 -8.50 -3.25 0.08
C SER A 133 -8.06 -4.72 0.05
N ASP A 134 -7.36 -5.21 1.09
CA ASP A 134 -6.83 -6.59 1.12
C ASP A 134 -5.91 -6.93 -0.07
N THR A 135 -5.19 -5.94 -0.57
CA THR A 135 -4.17 -6.11 -1.61
C THR A 135 -3.13 -5.01 -1.48
N THR A 136 -1.88 -5.24 -1.87
CA THR A 136 -0.85 -4.18 -1.87
C THR A 136 -1.08 -3.10 -2.92
N GLY A 137 -2.08 -3.29 -3.79
CA GLY A 137 -2.10 -2.65 -5.10
C GLY A 137 -1.02 -3.24 -6.00
N ILE A 138 -1.20 -3.05 -7.30
CA ILE A 138 -0.28 -3.51 -8.34
C ILE A 138 0.28 -2.28 -9.07
N GLY A 139 1.59 -2.23 -9.25
CA GLY A 139 2.29 -1.21 -10.03
C GLY A 139 2.80 -0.01 -9.22
N ALA A 140 3.54 0.86 -9.92
CA ALA A 140 4.36 1.88 -9.27
C ALA A 140 3.62 3.17 -8.88
N SER A 141 2.30 3.22 -9.05
CA SER A 141 1.54 4.47 -9.03
C SER A 141 1.55 5.19 -7.68
N GLY A 142 1.52 4.46 -6.56
CA GLY A 142 1.70 5.04 -5.22
C GLY A 142 3.05 5.73 -5.06
N VAL A 143 4.13 5.12 -5.58
CA VAL A 143 5.47 5.73 -5.61
C VAL A 143 5.49 6.96 -6.51
N VAL A 144 4.89 6.88 -7.71
CA VAL A 144 4.78 8.01 -8.63
C VAL A 144 4.08 9.21 -7.96
N TYR A 145 2.99 8.99 -7.22
CA TYR A 145 2.32 10.03 -6.45
C TYR A 145 3.19 10.60 -5.32
N ALA A 146 4.01 9.79 -4.67
CA ALA A 146 4.99 10.28 -3.70
C ALA A 146 6.08 11.16 -4.33
N LEU A 147 6.61 10.76 -5.49
CA LEU A 147 7.59 11.58 -6.22
C LEU A 147 6.96 12.92 -6.65
N PHE A 148 5.74 12.86 -7.22
CA PHE A 148 4.97 14.04 -7.61
C PHE A 148 4.74 14.97 -6.40
N GLY A 149 4.22 14.46 -5.29
CA GLY A 149 3.95 15.23 -4.08
C GLY A 149 5.21 15.92 -3.52
N PHE A 150 6.32 15.19 -3.49
CA PHE A 150 7.59 15.74 -3.04
C PHE A 150 8.08 16.88 -3.95
N MET A 151 8.08 16.64 -5.26
CA MET A 151 8.53 17.61 -6.25
C MET A 151 7.63 18.83 -6.31
N TRP A 152 6.31 18.65 -6.17
CA TRP A 152 5.33 19.74 -6.22
C TRP A 152 5.55 20.74 -5.10
N VAL A 153 5.72 20.27 -3.86
CA VAL A 153 5.96 21.12 -2.69
C VAL A 153 7.36 21.74 -2.73
N THR A 154 8.37 21.01 -3.20
CA THR A 154 9.75 21.51 -3.32
C THR A 154 10.06 22.25 -4.63
N ARG A 155 9.06 22.53 -5.46
CA ARG A 155 9.27 23.08 -6.82
C ARG A 155 10.11 24.35 -6.87
N LYS A 156 9.94 25.25 -5.90
CA LYS A 156 10.69 26.53 -5.81
C LYS A 156 12.09 26.35 -5.23
N ARG A 157 12.34 25.24 -4.53
CA ARG A 157 13.62 24.92 -3.90
C ARG A 157 14.61 24.30 -4.89
N TYR A 158 14.10 23.60 -5.91
CA TYR A 158 14.85 22.96 -6.97
C TYR A 158 14.35 23.44 -8.33
N SER A 159 15.08 24.37 -8.96
CA SER A 159 14.66 25.02 -10.22
C SER A 159 14.32 24.06 -11.35
N GLY A 160 14.93 22.87 -11.38
CA GLY A 160 14.61 21.82 -12.35
C GLY A 160 13.19 21.26 -12.23
N PHE A 161 12.55 21.37 -11.05
CA PHE A 161 11.20 20.85 -10.82
C PHE A 161 10.13 21.82 -11.31
N GLU A 162 10.36 23.13 -11.19
CA GLU A 162 9.36 24.15 -11.56
C GLU A 162 8.99 24.09 -13.04
N ARG A 163 9.98 23.90 -13.92
CA ARG A 163 9.71 23.75 -15.37
C ARG A 163 8.95 22.47 -15.69
N LEU A 164 9.22 21.39 -14.95
CA LEU A 164 8.60 20.09 -15.19
C LEU A 164 7.16 20.06 -14.65
N LEU A 165 6.95 20.60 -13.45
CA LEU A 165 5.66 20.68 -12.78
C LEU A 165 5.00 22.03 -13.05
N ASP A 166 4.77 22.30 -14.33
CA ASP A 166 3.95 23.42 -14.77
C ASP A 166 2.48 23.22 -14.35
N PRO A 167 1.62 24.26 -14.41
CA PRO A 167 0.23 24.14 -14.00
C PRO A 167 -0.54 23.03 -14.73
N ARG A 168 -0.19 22.73 -15.98
CA ARG A 168 -0.82 21.66 -16.78
C ARG A 168 -0.46 20.28 -16.23
N THR A 169 0.83 20.04 -15.94
CA THR A 169 1.28 18.78 -15.36
C THR A 169 0.67 18.55 -14.00
N ILE A 170 0.62 19.57 -13.14
CA ILE A 170 -0.07 19.48 -11.84
C ILE A 170 -1.55 19.13 -12.03
N LEU A 171 -2.23 19.81 -12.96
CA LEU A 171 -3.64 19.53 -13.24
C LEU A 171 -3.86 18.09 -13.71
N ILE A 172 -2.98 17.55 -14.56
CA ILE A 172 -3.04 16.14 -15.00
C ILE A 172 -3.01 15.20 -13.80
N PHE A 173 -2.09 15.40 -12.84
CA PHE A 173 -2.00 14.54 -11.66
C PHE A 173 -3.23 14.61 -10.76
N ILE A 174 -3.80 15.80 -10.56
CA ILE A 174 -5.00 16.00 -9.74
C ILE A 174 -6.23 15.41 -10.43
N VAL A 175 -6.42 15.68 -11.72
CA VAL A 175 -7.55 15.13 -12.49
C VAL A 175 -7.44 13.61 -12.59
N TRP A 176 -6.24 13.06 -12.80
CA TRP A 176 -6.02 11.62 -12.82
C TRP A 176 -6.35 10.99 -11.47
N LEU A 177 -5.94 11.61 -10.36
CA LEU A 177 -6.23 11.11 -9.00
C LEU A 177 -7.75 11.04 -8.77
N ILE A 178 -8.45 12.14 -9.07
CA ILE A 178 -9.90 12.22 -8.93
C ILE A 178 -10.59 11.21 -9.85
N GLY A 179 -10.10 11.08 -11.10
CA GLY A 179 -10.60 10.11 -12.08
C GLY A 179 -10.45 8.66 -11.60
N CYS A 180 -9.31 8.30 -11.00
CA CYS A 180 -9.09 6.98 -10.41
C CYS A 180 -10.06 6.70 -9.26
N VAL A 181 -10.28 7.67 -8.37
CA VAL A 181 -11.25 7.54 -7.28
C VAL A 181 -12.67 7.34 -7.81
N ILE A 182 -13.08 8.17 -8.78
CA ILE A 182 -14.40 8.05 -9.42
C ILE A 182 -14.54 6.68 -10.09
N ALA A 183 -13.56 6.24 -10.88
CA ALA A 183 -13.60 4.97 -11.59
C ALA A 183 -13.72 3.76 -10.63
N SER A 184 -13.13 3.83 -9.44
CA SER A 184 -13.28 2.79 -8.43
C SER A 184 -14.63 2.82 -7.74
N VAL A 185 -15.13 4.01 -7.37
CA VAL A 185 -16.46 4.14 -6.74
C VAL A 185 -17.59 3.73 -7.70
N THR A 186 -17.44 3.99 -8.99
CA THR A 186 -18.41 3.58 -10.02
C THR A 186 -18.24 2.14 -10.50
N GLY A 187 -17.23 1.42 -10.02
CA GLY A 187 -16.97 0.03 -10.40
C GLY A 187 -16.42 -0.15 -11.83
N VAL A 188 -16.01 0.93 -12.50
CA VAL A 188 -15.40 0.87 -13.84
C VAL A 188 -14.05 0.17 -13.78
N TRP A 189 -13.18 0.59 -12.85
CA TRP A 189 -11.86 0.00 -12.61
C TRP A 189 -11.55 -0.09 -11.11
N SER A 190 -11.02 -1.23 -10.67
CA SER A 190 -10.45 -1.35 -9.32
C SER A 190 -9.06 -0.71 -9.29
N VAL A 191 -8.96 0.47 -8.67
CA VAL A 191 -7.72 1.25 -8.58
C VAL A 191 -7.31 1.38 -7.12
N GLY A 192 -6.02 1.19 -6.85
CA GLY A 192 -5.45 1.35 -5.52
C GLY A 192 -5.38 2.81 -5.06
N ASN A 193 -6.54 3.40 -4.74
CA ASN A 193 -6.63 4.80 -4.38
C ASN A 193 -6.00 5.09 -3.01
N ALA A 194 -6.00 4.13 -2.08
CA ALA A 194 -5.32 4.30 -0.81
C ALA A 194 -3.79 4.36 -1.02
N ALA A 195 -3.24 3.59 -1.97
CA ALA A 195 -1.84 3.72 -2.39
C ALA A 195 -1.55 5.11 -2.99
N HIS A 196 -2.40 5.64 -3.87
CA HIS A 196 -2.18 6.97 -4.48
C HIS A 196 -2.20 8.08 -3.43
N ILE A 197 -3.22 8.10 -2.57
CA ILE A 197 -3.40 9.15 -1.56
C ILE A 197 -2.28 9.10 -0.53
N SER A 198 -1.99 7.93 0.04
CA SER A 198 -0.94 7.78 1.05
C SER A 198 0.45 8.06 0.48
N GLY A 199 0.73 7.65 -0.76
CA GLY A 199 1.95 8.02 -1.49
C GLY A 199 2.09 9.53 -1.64
N LEU A 200 1.05 10.21 -2.13
CA LEU A 200 1.02 11.68 -2.24
C LEU A 200 1.28 12.36 -0.90
N LEU A 201 0.59 11.93 0.16
CA LEU A 201 0.74 12.48 1.52
C LEU A 201 2.15 12.27 2.06
N LEU A 202 2.74 11.10 1.86
CA LEU A 202 4.12 10.83 2.24
C LEU A 202 5.08 11.77 1.51
N GLY A 203 4.96 11.89 0.18
CA GLY A 203 5.78 12.77 -0.63
C GLY A 203 5.73 14.23 -0.18
N VAL A 204 4.51 14.74 0.02
CA VAL A 204 4.25 16.09 0.56
C VAL A 204 4.86 16.26 1.95
N GLY A 205 4.69 15.27 2.84
CA GLY A 205 5.24 15.31 4.19
C GLY A 205 6.77 15.29 4.21
N CYS A 206 7.41 14.45 3.40
CA CYS A 206 8.86 14.43 3.23
C CYS A 206 9.39 15.77 2.69
N ALA A 207 8.69 16.37 1.72
CA ALA A 207 9.03 17.70 1.23
C ALA A 207 8.87 18.78 2.30
N ALA A 208 7.78 18.77 3.05
CA ALA A 208 7.56 19.68 4.17
C ALA A 208 8.66 19.54 5.23
N TRP A 209 9.10 18.32 5.53
CA TRP A 209 10.19 18.06 6.47
C TRP A 209 11.53 18.64 6.00
N VAL A 210 11.77 18.65 4.69
CA VAL A 210 12.94 19.30 4.07
C VAL A 210 12.85 20.82 4.18
N LEU A 211 11.69 21.42 3.87
CA LEU A 211 11.52 22.87 3.80
C LEU A 211 11.37 23.55 5.17
N PHE A 212 10.64 22.95 6.10
CA PHE A 212 10.25 23.59 7.36
C PHE A 212 11.08 23.07 8.54
N VAL A 213 12.36 23.48 8.60
CA VAL A 213 13.34 23.00 9.60
C VAL A 213 12.84 23.15 11.04
N GLN A 214 12.20 24.27 11.37
CA GLN A 214 11.68 24.55 12.72
C GLN A 214 10.52 23.62 13.14
N ARG A 215 9.79 23.04 12.17
CA ARG A 215 8.63 22.17 12.42
C ARG A 215 8.93 20.69 12.19
N ARG A 216 10.20 20.31 12.02
CA ARG A 216 10.61 18.93 11.68
C ARG A 216 10.11 17.87 12.65
N ARG A 217 10.07 18.16 13.96
CA ARG A 217 9.56 17.21 14.96
C ARG A 217 8.08 16.90 14.75
N LEU A 218 7.26 17.94 14.56
CA LEU A 218 5.83 17.79 14.31
C LEU A 218 5.57 17.05 12.98
N ILE A 219 6.26 17.44 11.91
CA ILE A 219 6.11 16.79 10.60
C ILE A 219 6.57 15.33 10.68
N GLY A 220 7.66 15.05 11.39
CA GLY A 220 8.13 13.69 11.65
C GLY A 220 7.10 12.85 12.40
N LEU A 221 6.41 13.42 13.40
CA LEU A 221 5.31 12.75 14.09
C LEU A 221 4.15 12.45 13.13
N VAL A 222 3.76 13.40 12.27
CA VAL A 222 2.71 13.19 11.27
C VAL A 222 3.07 12.07 10.30
N LEU A 223 4.32 12.03 9.82
CA LEU A 223 4.83 10.95 8.96
C LEU A 223 4.86 9.60 9.68
N ALA A 224 5.24 9.58 10.95
CA ALA A 224 5.21 8.37 11.76
C ALA A 224 3.77 7.86 11.95
N ILE A 225 2.82 8.75 12.24
CA ILE A 225 1.39 8.41 12.36
C ILE A 225 0.86 7.87 11.03
N LEU A 226 1.14 8.55 9.90
CA LEU A 226 0.76 8.07 8.58
C LEU A 226 1.29 6.65 8.34
N THR A 227 2.56 6.42 8.64
CA THR A 227 3.18 5.10 8.50
C THR A 227 2.51 4.07 9.40
N LEU A 228 2.28 4.37 10.68
CA LEU A 228 1.61 3.44 11.60
C LEU A 228 0.19 3.11 11.15
N LEU A 229 -0.57 4.10 10.68
CA LEU A 229 -1.92 3.90 10.14
C LEU A 229 -1.90 3.06 8.86
N SER A 230 -0.92 3.26 7.98
CA SER A 230 -0.75 2.40 6.79
C SER A 230 -0.51 0.94 7.15
N PHE A 231 0.11 0.65 8.30
CA PHE A 231 0.42 -0.72 8.73
C PHE A 231 -0.63 -1.33 9.68
N ILE A 232 -1.68 -0.59 10.07
CA ILE A 232 -2.65 -1.11 11.05
C ILE A 232 -3.34 -2.39 10.59
N GLY A 233 -3.60 -2.54 9.29
CA GLY A 233 -4.29 -3.69 8.71
C GLY A 233 -3.50 -5.01 8.77
N PHE A 234 -2.23 -4.97 9.15
CA PHE A 234 -1.45 -6.18 9.47
C PHE A 234 -1.90 -6.80 10.78
N PHE A 235 -2.16 -5.96 11.78
CA PHE A 235 -2.44 -6.39 13.15
C PHE A 235 -3.94 -6.39 13.45
N TRP A 236 -4.70 -5.51 12.79
CA TRP A 236 -6.10 -5.30 13.08
C TRP A 236 -6.85 -4.77 11.85
N ALA A 237 -7.63 -5.66 11.22
CA ALA A 237 -8.52 -5.31 10.10
C ALA A 237 -9.88 -6.02 10.24
N PRO A 238 -10.72 -5.69 11.24
CA PRO A 238 -12.03 -6.31 11.43
C PRO A 238 -13.05 -5.98 10.32
N TRP A 239 -12.71 -5.09 9.39
CA TRP A 239 -13.46 -4.80 8.18
C TRP A 239 -13.02 -5.67 6.98
N SER A 240 -11.92 -6.40 7.09
CA SER A 240 -11.37 -7.24 6.03
C SER A 240 -11.93 -8.66 6.10
N ALA A 241 -12.49 -9.14 4.99
CA ALA A 241 -12.95 -10.51 4.86
C ALA A 241 -11.76 -11.50 4.92
N ASP A 242 -10.64 -11.17 4.27
CA ASP A 242 -9.43 -12.00 4.27
C ASP A 242 -8.80 -12.13 5.66
N TRP A 243 -8.63 -11.00 6.36
CA TRP A 243 -8.05 -10.96 7.71
C TRP A 243 -8.92 -11.73 8.71
N THR A 244 -10.24 -11.55 8.64
CA THR A 244 -11.18 -12.26 9.53
C THR A 244 -11.22 -13.76 9.22
N SER A 245 -11.14 -14.15 7.95
CA SER A 245 -11.03 -15.56 7.52
C SER A 245 -9.73 -16.20 8.03
N SER A 246 -8.60 -15.55 7.80
CA SER A 246 -7.29 -15.97 8.28
C SER A 246 -7.24 -16.11 9.80
N ARG A 247 -7.86 -15.18 10.53
CA ARG A 247 -7.99 -15.25 11.99
C ARG A 247 -8.88 -16.42 12.43
N ALA A 248 -9.97 -16.68 11.71
CA ALA A 248 -10.87 -17.79 12.00
C ALA A 248 -10.16 -19.15 11.91
N VAL A 249 -9.43 -19.37 10.82
CA VAL A 249 -8.66 -20.60 10.58
C VAL A 249 -7.60 -20.80 11.66
N ARG A 250 -6.84 -19.76 12.01
CA ARG A 250 -5.83 -19.85 13.09
C ARG A 250 -6.45 -20.12 14.45
N ALA A 251 -7.59 -19.50 14.76
CA ALA A 251 -8.28 -19.73 16.03
C ALA A 251 -8.78 -21.17 16.13
N HIS A 252 -9.34 -21.72 15.04
CA HIS A 252 -9.77 -23.13 14.98
C HIS A 252 -8.58 -24.07 15.18
N ALA A 253 -7.47 -23.86 14.46
CA ALA A 253 -6.26 -24.67 14.59
C ALA A 253 -5.68 -24.67 16.02
N ASN A 254 -5.84 -23.56 16.75
CA ASN A 254 -5.38 -23.43 18.14
C ASN A 254 -6.40 -23.92 19.20
N GLY A 255 -7.57 -24.43 18.78
CA GLY A 255 -8.63 -24.87 19.69
C GLY A 255 -9.45 -23.73 20.32
N ASP A 256 -9.25 -22.47 19.93
CA ASP A 256 -10.10 -21.34 20.34
C ASP A 256 -11.37 -21.29 19.45
N TYR A 257 -12.25 -22.26 19.67
CA TYR A 257 -13.46 -22.43 18.86
C TYR A 257 -14.41 -21.23 18.97
N SER A 258 -14.47 -20.58 20.14
CA SER A 258 -15.30 -19.40 20.35
C SER A 258 -14.85 -18.23 19.47
N SER A 259 -13.55 -17.97 19.39
CA SER A 259 -13.03 -16.94 18.48
C SER A 259 -13.13 -17.36 17.02
N ALA A 260 -12.97 -18.64 16.70
CA ALA A 260 -13.11 -19.15 15.34
C ALA A 260 -14.51 -18.87 14.79
N ILE A 261 -15.57 -19.28 15.52
CA ILE A 261 -16.97 -19.07 15.13
C ILE A 261 -17.27 -17.58 14.92
N ARG A 262 -16.91 -16.72 15.88
CA ARG A 262 -17.11 -15.27 15.76
C ARG A 262 -16.43 -14.69 14.51
N SER A 263 -15.23 -15.19 14.18
CA SER A 263 -14.45 -14.71 13.04
C SER A 263 -15.05 -15.20 11.71
N TYR A 264 -15.48 -16.46 11.61
CA TYR A 264 -16.19 -16.98 10.43
C TYR A 264 -17.50 -16.24 10.19
N GLN A 265 -18.31 -16.02 11.23
CA GLN A 265 -19.55 -15.23 11.12
C GLN A 265 -19.28 -13.79 10.66
N ARG A 266 -18.17 -13.19 11.11
CA ARG A 266 -17.76 -11.86 10.65
C ARG A 266 -17.33 -11.89 9.19
N ALA A 267 -16.50 -12.84 8.78
CA ALA A 267 -16.09 -13.01 7.38
C ALA A 267 -17.30 -13.17 6.46
N LEU A 268 -18.27 -14.00 6.84
CA LEU A 268 -19.53 -14.18 6.12
C LEU A 268 -20.31 -12.87 5.95
N LYS A 269 -20.39 -12.04 7.01
CA LYS A 269 -21.04 -10.71 6.95
C LYS A 269 -20.28 -9.71 6.06
N LEU A 270 -18.98 -9.90 5.88
CA LEU A 270 -18.13 -9.08 5.03
C LEU A 270 -18.11 -9.55 3.57
N GLY A 271 -18.94 -10.54 3.21
CA GLY A 271 -19.09 -11.01 1.83
C GLY A 271 -18.13 -12.14 1.46
N GLN A 272 -17.48 -12.79 2.43
CA GLN A 272 -16.69 -13.99 2.15
C GLN A 272 -17.58 -15.12 1.63
N ASP A 273 -16.97 -16.05 0.89
CA ASP A 273 -17.66 -17.21 0.32
C ASP A 273 -18.47 -17.98 1.38
N LYS A 274 -19.77 -18.15 1.08
CA LYS A 274 -20.74 -18.71 2.02
C LYS A 274 -20.49 -20.19 2.26
N VAL A 275 -20.19 -20.94 1.20
CA VAL A 275 -19.94 -22.38 1.27
C VAL A 275 -18.74 -22.62 2.18
N TRP A 276 -17.62 -21.96 1.90
CA TRP A 276 -16.39 -22.05 2.69
C TRP A 276 -16.61 -21.68 4.16
N CYS A 277 -17.34 -20.59 4.44
CA CYS A 277 -17.62 -20.20 5.83
C CYS A 277 -18.43 -21.26 6.59
N TRP A 278 -19.49 -21.80 5.97
CA TRP A 278 -20.35 -22.80 6.61
C TRP A 278 -19.68 -24.17 6.73
N GLU A 279 -18.89 -24.58 5.73
CA GLU A 279 -18.02 -25.77 5.82
C GLU A 279 -17.11 -25.68 7.04
N ASN A 280 -16.36 -24.58 7.16
CA ASN A 280 -15.42 -24.41 8.25
C ASN A 280 -16.11 -24.27 9.62
N MET A 281 -17.23 -23.56 9.71
CA MET A 281 -18.02 -23.49 10.94
C MET A 281 -18.54 -24.87 11.37
N THR A 282 -18.96 -25.69 10.41
CA THR A 282 -19.39 -27.08 10.67
C THR A 282 -18.24 -27.90 11.25
N LEU A 283 -17.04 -27.79 10.69
CA LEU A 283 -15.84 -28.43 11.23
C LEU A 283 -15.49 -27.95 12.65
N VAL A 284 -15.69 -26.66 12.95
CA VAL A 284 -15.49 -26.13 14.31
C VAL A 284 -16.47 -26.78 15.29
N TYR A 285 -17.77 -26.84 14.97
CA TYR A 285 -18.77 -27.46 15.85
C TYR A 285 -18.52 -28.95 16.04
N TYR A 286 -18.11 -29.65 14.98
CA TYR A 286 -17.68 -31.04 15.07
C TYR A 286 -16.48 -31.19 16.02
N SER A 287 -15.46 -30.35 15.87
CA SER A 287 -14.26 -30.36 16.72
C SER A 287 -14.58 -30.06 18.20
N MET A 288 -15.62 -29.27 18.46
CA MET A 288 -16.13 -28.97 19.81
C MET A 288 -16.91 -30.13 20.45
N GLY A 289 -17.38 -31.10 19.65
CA GLY A 289 -18.36 -32.10 20.08
C GLY A 289 -19.79 -31.57 20.23
N ASP A 290 -20.08 -30.35 19.72
CA ASP A 290 -21.42 -29.76 19.77
C ASP A 290 -22.29 -30.35 18.66
N THR A 291 -22.91 -31.49 18.95
CA THR A 291 -23.67 -32.28 17.98
C THR A 291 -24.87 -31.52 17.42
N ASN A 292 -25.54 -30.69 18.24
CA ASN A 292 -26.71 -29.92 17.81
C ASN A 292 -26.32 -28.86 16.77
N ARG A 293 -25.30 -28.04 17.09
CA ARG A 293 -24.87 -26.97 16.18
C ARG A 293 -24.14 -27.52 14.96
N TYR A 294 -23.48 -28.66 15.09
CA TYR A 294 -22.93 -29.39 13.95
C TYR A 294 -24.03 -29.74 12.93
N HIS A 295 -25.11 -30.39 13.36
CA HIS A 295 -26.20 -30.77 12.45
C HIS A 295 -26.90 -29.55 11.84
N GLU A 296 -27.12 -28.50 12.63
CA GLU A 296 -27.71 -27.24 12.14
C GLU A 296 -26.84 -26.56 11.07
N ALA A 297 -25.53 -26.45 11.31
CA ALA A 297 -24.59 -25.85 10.38
C ALA A 297 -24.44 -26.68 9.10
N LEU A 298 -24.43 -28.01 9.23
CA LEU A 298 -24.37 -28.93 8.10
C LEU A 298 -25.63 -28.89 7.24
N GLU A 299 -26.81 -28.79 7.85
CA GLU A 299 -28.07 -28.62 7.10
C GLU A 299 -28.11 -27.27 6.38
N THR A 300 -27.61 -26.21 7.04
CA THR A 300 -27.44 -24.91 6.40
C THR A 300 -26.50 -24.99 5.20
N LEU A 301 -25.35 -25.67 5.34
CA LEU A 301 -24.43 -25.91 4.24
C LEU A 301 -25.11 -26.70 3.11
N ARG A 302 -25.89 -27.74 3.43
CA ARG A 302 -26.60 -28.57 2.45
C ARG A 302 -27.62 -27.78 1.63
N GLN A 303 -28.28 -26.80 2.24
CA GLN A 303 -29.20 -25.89 1.54
C GLN A 303 -28.48 -24.93 0.58
N ILE A 304 -27.24 -24.57 0.90
CA ILE A 304 -26.41 -23.67 0.07
C ILE A 304 -25.71 -24.45 -1.04
N ASP A 305 -25.09 -25.57 -0.69
CA ASP A 305 -24.37 -26.48 -1.57
C ASP A 305 -24.42 -27.93 -1.01
N ALA A 306 -25.30 -28.73 -1.59
CA ALA A 306 -25.49 -30.13 -1.21
C ALA A 306 -24.27 -31.02 -1.52
N VAL A 307 -23.46 -30.66 -2.53
CA VAL A 307 -22.26 -31.42 -2.91
C VAL A 307 -21.16 -31.20 -1.87
N ALA A 308 -20.94 -29.94 -1.48
CA ALA A 308 -20.04 -29.56 -0.41
C ALA A 308 -20.40 -30.26 0.92
N ALA A 309 -21.67 -30.21 1.33
CA ALA A 309 -22.14 -30.87 2.54
C ALA A 309 -21.86 -32.39 2.53
N LYS A 310 -22.20 -33.06 1.43
CA LYS A 310 -21.98 -34.51 1.28
C LYS A 310 -20.49 -34.87 1.33
N LYS A 311 -19.65 -34.05 0.68
CA LYS A 311 -18.19 -34.22 0.71
C LYS A 311 -17.65 -34.10 2.14
N LEU A 312 -18.09 -33.07 2.87
CA LEU A 312 -17.69 -32.83 4.26
C LEU A 312 -18.09 -33.98 5.18
N GLU A 313 -19.31 -34.50 5.07
CA GLU A 313 -19.78 -35.67 5.84
C GLU A 313 -18.91 -36.90 5.58
N ALA A 314 -18.53 -37.14 4.32
CA ALA A 314 -17.64 -38.24 3.96
C ALA A 314 -16.25 -38.07 4.56
N GLU A 315 -15.68 -36.87 4.52
CA GLU A 315 -14.37 -36.55 5.13
C GLU A 315 -14.37 -36.78 6.64
N ILE A 316 -15.43 -36.37 7.33
CA ILE A 316 -15.57 -36.56 8.78
C ILE A 316 -15.78 -38.04 9.16
N SER A 317 -16.52 -38.79 8.33
CA SER A 317 -16.87 -40.19 8.61
C SER A 317 -15.73 -41.17 8.27
N THR A 318 -14.71 -40.73 7.54
CA THR A 318 -13.56 -41.57 7.21
C THR A 318 -12.57 -41.52 8.38
N PRO A 319 -12.25 -42.64 9.06
CA PRO A 319 -11.28 -42.62 10.14
C PRO A 319 -9.93 -42.12 9.62
N SER A 320 -9.39 -41.07 10.25
CA SER A 320 -8.02 -40.63 10.00
C SER A 320 -7.07 -41.80 10.24
N THR A 321 -6.54 -42.41 9.18
CA THR A 321 -5.35 -43.26 9.25
C THR A 321 -4.15 -42.38 9.59
N LYS A 322 -3.97 -42.12 10.89
CA LYS A 322 -2.72 -41.65 11.48
C LYS A 322 -2.26 -42.68 12.50
#